data_AF-A0A2L2BNM5-F1
#
_entry.id   AF-A0A2L2BNM5-F1
#
_cell.length_a   1.000
_cell.length_b   1.000
_cell.length_c   1.000
_cell.angle_alpha   90.00
_cell.angle_beta   90.00
_cell.angle_gamma   90.00
#
_symmetry.space_group_name_H-M   'P 1'
#
loop_
_entity.id
_entity.type
_entity.pdbx_description
1 polymer ?
#
loop_
_entity_poly.entity_id
_entity_poly.type
_entity_poly.pdbx_seq_one_letter_code
_entity_poly.pdbx_strand_id
1 'polypeptide(L)'
;MHELLDGVVSRALGHTDTLAERVVALGLPVNMTKEAVVKNASAASPEPRFIQAAAAINVVIGAIDAVREPLKVAVDELGEVDSVSQDVAIGILGELDKDRWFLHAHISVD
;
A
#
# COMPACT_ATOMS: atom_id res chain seq x y z
N MET A 1 -14.21 12.18 4.70
CA MET A 1 -13.97 11.17 3.65
C MET A 1 -12.97 11.62 2.60
N HIS A 2 -13.21 12.72 1.88
CA HIS A 2 -12.22 13.25 0.93
C HIS A 2 -10.83 13.46 1.58
N GLU A 3 -10.75 14.25 2.65
CA GLU A 3 -9.50 14.51 3.38
C GLU A 3 -8.85 13.24 3.95
N LEU A 4 -9.66 12.27 4.37
CA LEU A 4 -9.16 10.99 4.87
C LEU A 4 -8.44 10.22 3.75
N LEU A 5 -9.02 10.18 2.56
CA LEU A 5 -8.44 9.52 1.40
C LEU A 5 -7.17 10.23 0.92
N ASP A 6 -7.13 11.57 0.98
CA ASP A 6 -5.90 12.32 0.68
C ASP A 6 -4.75 11.92 1.62
N GLY A 7 -5.07 11.72 2.91
CA GLY A 7 -4.10 11.23 3.90
C GLY A 7 -3.58 9.83 3.57
N VAL A 8 -4.45 8.91 3.17
CA VAL A 8 -4.06 7.54 2.77
C VAL A 8 -3.16 7.57 1.54
N VAL A 9 -3.51 8.36 0.53
CA VAL A 9 -2.71 8.53 -0.69
C VAL A 9 -1.34 9.13 -0.36
N SER A 10 -1.27 10.16 0.48
CA SER A 10 -0.01 10.77 0.89
C SER A 10 0.92 9.79 1.58
N ARG A 11 0.41 8.92 2.47
CA ARG A 11 1.22 7.87 3.12
C ARG A 11 1.69 6.82 2.11
N ALA A 12 0.80 6.34 1.25
CA ALA A 12 1.15 5.37 0.21
C ALA A 12 2.25 5.86 -0.73
N LEU A 13 2.22 7.16 -1.10
CA LEU A 13 3.29 7.77 -1.89
C LEU A 13 4.62 7.81 -1.14
N GLY A 14 4.60 8.16 0.16
CA GLY A 14 5.79 8.12 1.00
C GLY A 14 6.38 6.71 1.16
N HIS A 15 5.53 5.70 1.30
CA HIS A 15 5.96 4.29 1.34
C HIS A 15 6.59 3.84 0.02
N THR A 16 6.03 4.27 -1.11
CA THR A 16 6.55 3.97 -2.45
C THR A 16 7.95 4.55 -2.64
N ASP A 17 8.15 5.79 -2.21
CA ASP A 17 9.45 6.47 -2.24
C ASP A 17 10.48 5.75 -1.37
N THR A 18 10.13 5.44 -0.11
CA THR A 18 11.02 4.72 0.82
C THR A 18 11.45 3.36 0.27
N LEU A 19 10.53 2.58 -0.33
CA LEU A 19 10.85 1.30 -0.95
C LEU A 19 11.77 1.48 -2.16
N ALA A 20 11.50 2.46 -3.02
CA ALA A 20 12.32 2.72 -4.19
C ALA A 20 13.75 3.15 -3.80
N GLU A 21 13.89 4.05 -2.83
CA GLU A 21 15.19 4.45 -2.29
C GLU A 21 15.95 3.27 -1.67
N ARG A 22 15.26 2.38 -0.95
CA ARG A 22 15.89 1.18 -0.37
C ARG A 22 16.42 0.25 -1.46
N VAL A 23 15.66 -0.01 -2.51
CA VAL A 23 16.08 -0.86 -3.63
C VAL A 23 17.27 -0.25 -4.37
N VAL A 24 17.26 1.06 -4.63
CA VAL A 24 18.38 1.77 -5.24
C VAL A 24 19.63 1.75 -4.36
N ALA A 25 19.48 1.90 -3.04
CA ALA A 25 20.60 1.83 -2.09
C ALA A 25 21.26 0.44 -2.06
N LEU A 26 20.53 -0.62 -2.42
CA LEU A 26 21.06 -1.98 -2.61
C LEU A 26 21.73 -2.18 -3.99
N GLY A 27 21.80 -1.15 -4.82
CA GLY A 27 22.38 -1.20 -6.16
C GLY A 27 21.48 -1.83 -7.22
N LEU A 28 20.18 -1.99 -6.93
CA LEU A 28 19.19 -2.57 -7.83
C LEU A 28 18.37 -1.47 -8.53
N PRO A 29 17.99 -1.64 -9.80
CA PRO A 29 17.16 -0.67 -10.49
C PRO A 29 15.69 -0.76 -10.08
N VAL A 30 14.98 0.37 -10.07
CA VAL A 30 13.53 0.44 -9.90
C VAL A 30 12.91 0.97 -11.20
N ASN A 31 11.86 0.31 -11.69
CA ASN A 31 11.11 0.77 -12.86
C ASN A 31 9.72 1.27 -12.47
N MET A 32 9.57 2.60 -12.42
CA MET A 32 8.31 3.28 -12.08
C MET A 32 7.62 3.91 -13.30
N THR A 33 7.90 3.45 -14.53
CA THR A 33 7.13 3.95 -15.68
C THR A 33 5.65 3.58 -15.52
N LYS A 34 4.77 4.37 -16.14
CA LYS A 34 3.33 4.11 -16.10
C LYS A 34 2.99 2.68 -16.52
N GLU A 35 3.66 2.17 -17.55
CA GLU A 35 3.46 0.82 -18.06
C GLU A 35 3.88 -0.25 -17.05
N ALA A 36 5.00 -0.04 -16.34
CA ALA A 36 5.47 -0.94 -15.31
C ALA A 36 4.53 -0.96 -14.10
N VAL A 37 4.05 0.21 -13.67
CA VAL A 37 3.09 0.32 -12.56
C VAL A 37 1.77 -0.37 -12.93
N VAL A 38 1.21 -0.10 -14.10
CA VAL A 38 -0.04 -0.74 -14.56
C VAL A 38 0.13 -2.24 -14.69
N LYS A 39 1.28 -2.72 -15.19
CA LYS A 39 1.55 -4.16 -15.35
C LYS A 39 1.63 -4.90 -14.01
N ASN A 40 2.18 -4.26 -12.97
CA ASN A 40 2.46 -4.89 -11.68
C ASN A 40 1.44 -4.53 -10.58
N ALA A 41 0.42 -3.72 -10.88
CA ALA A 41 -0.61 -3.36 -9.91
C ALA A 41 -1.37 -4.60 -9.42
N SER A 42 -1.44 -4.80 -8.10
CA SER A 42 -2.17 -5.90 -7.47
C SER A 42 -3.66 -5.60 -7.25
N ALA A 43 -4.07 -4.35 -7.44
CA ALA A 43 -5.45 -3.88 -7.26
C ALA A 43 -6.01 -3.31 -8.57
N ALA A 44 -7.27 -3.63 -8.86
CA ALA A 44 -7.98 -3.04 -9.98
C ALA A 44 -8.28 -1.56 -9.73
N SER A 45 -8.16 -0.74 -10.77
CA SER A 45 -8.62 0.66 -10.69
C SER A 45 -10.15 0.70 -10.73
N PRO A 46 -10.80 1.49 -9.87
CA PRO A 46 -12.25 1.69 -9.95
C PRO A 46 -12.62 2.47 -11.22
N GLU A 47 -13.80 2.19 -11.77
CA GLU A 47 -14.38 2.97 -12.87
C GLU A 47 -14.52 4.45 -12.48
N PRO A 48 -14.24 5.41 -13.39
CA PRO A 48 -14.28 6.84 -13.09
C PRO A 48 -15.73 7.34 -13.01
N ARG A 49 -16.37 7.11 -11.86
CA ARG A 49 -17.74 7.54 -11.57
C ARG A 49 -17.93 7.85 -10.09
N PHE A 50 -18.98 8.60 -9.77
CA PHE A 50 -19.37 8.79 -8.38
C PHE A 50 -19.91 7.49 -7.76
N ILE A 51 -19.46 7.22 -6.54
CA ILE A 51 -19.88 6.10 -5.70
C ILE A 51 -20.12 6.58 -4.28
N GLN A 52 -20.91 5.83 -3.52
CA GLN A 52 -21.14 6.11 -2.10
C GLN A 52 -19.85 5.92 -1.29
N ALA A 53 -19.71 6.66 -0.19
CA ALA A 53 -18.52 6.62 0.65
C ALA A 53 -18.17 5.19 1.12
N ALA A 54 -19.17 4.41 1.57
CA ALA A 54 -18.96 3.03 1.98
C ALA A 54 -18.42 2.13 0.86
N ALA A 55 -18.89 2.33 -0.38
CA ALA A 55 -18.36 1.61 -1.53
C ALA A 55 -16.91 2.01 -1.85
N ALA A 56 -16.58 3.31 -1.76
CA ALA A 56 -15.21 3.80 -1.94
C ALA A 56 -14.26 3.23 -0.87
N ILE A 57 -14.70 3.19 0.39
CA ILE A 57 -13.94 2.60 1.51
C ILE A 57 -13.61 1.14 1.23
N ASN A 58 -14.59 0.34 0.80
CA ASN A 58 -14.38 -1.07 0.48
C ASN A 58 -13.38 -1.27 -0.66
N VAL A 59 -13.40 -0.40 -1.69
CA VAL A 59 -12.42 -0.43 -2.78
C VAL A 59 -11.00 -0.19 -2.23
N VAL A 60 -10.82 0.82 -1.38
CA VAL A 60 -9.50 1.18 -0.83
C VAL A 60 -9.00 0.10 0.14
N ILE A 61 -9.86 -0.46 1.00
CA ILE A 61 -9.51 -1.60 1.86
C ILE A 61 -9.07 -2.79 1.03
N GLY A 62 -9.78 -3.11 -0.06
CA GLY A 62 -9.40 -4.20 -0.96
C GLY A 62 -8.03 -3.97 -1.61
N ALA A 63 -7.74 -2.73 -2.02
CA ALA A 63 -6.43 -2.37 -2.55
C ALA A 63 -5.31 -2.48 -1.49
N ILE A 64 -5.58 -2.05 -0.26
CA ILE A 64 -4.65 -2.23 0.86
C ILE A 64 -4.39 -3.72 1.11
N ASP A 65 -5.44 -4.55 1.18
CA ASP A 65 -5.29 -5.99 1.39
C ASP A 65 -4.47 -6.68 0.29
N ALA A 66 -4.63 -6.26 -0.96
CA ALA A 66 -3.83 -6.76 -2.09
C ALA A 66 -2.33 -6.38 -2.00
N VAL A 67 -1.98 -5.27 -1.36
CA VAL A 67 -0.58 -4.83 -1.15
C VAL A 67 0.03 -5.43 0.12
N ARG A 68 -0.79 -5.67 1.15
CA ARG A 68 -0.34 -6.28 2.42
C ARG A 68 0.19 -7.69 2.23
N GLU A 69 -0.41 -8.48 1.33
CA GLU A 69 0.00 -9.86 1.11
C GLU A 69 1.46 -10.01 0.64
N PRO A 70 1.91 -9.37 -0.45
CA PRO A 70 3.31 -9.43 -0.83
C PRO A 70 4.26 -8.79 0.20
N LEU A 71 3.81 -7.80 0.98
CA LEU A 71 4.63 -7.24 2.06
C LEU A 71 4.87 -8.26 3.19
N LYS A 72 3.87 -9.07 3.55
CA LYS A 72 4.08 -10.14 4.55
C LYS A 72 5.09 -11.17 4.07
N VAL A 73 5.00 -11.58 2.80
CA VAL A 73 6.00 -12.46 2.18
C VAL A 73 7.39 -11.82 2.24
N ALA A 74 7.51 -10.53 1.90
CA ALA A 74 8.76 -9.81 1.99
C ALA A 74 9.30 -9.75 3.43
N VAL A 75 8.45 -9.54 4.43
CA VAL A 75 8.86 -9.57 5.85
C VAL A 75 9.42 -10.93 6.23
N ASP A 76 8.76 -12.02 5.83
CA ASP A 76 9.21 -13.37 6.16
C ASP A 76 10.55 -13.69 5.45
N GLU A 77 10.65 -13.42 4.15
CA GLU A 77 11.83 -13.75 3.35
C GLU A 77 13.04 -12.87 3.68
N LEU A 78 12.83 -11.58 3.95
CA LEU A 78 13.92 -10.64 4.27
C LEU A 78 14.49 -10.87 5.67
N GLY A 79 13.77 -11.54 6.58
CA GLY A 79 14.25 -11.79 7.95
C GLY A 79 15.59 -12.51 8.02
N GLU A 80 15.84 -13.42 7.08
CA GLU A 80 17.07 -14.19 7.00
C GLU A 80 18.13 -13.55 6.07
N VAL A 81 17.75 -12.55 5.28
CA VAL A 81 18.57 -12.02 4.18
C VAL A 81 19.05 -10.60 4.46
N ASP A 82 18.15 -9.72 4.89
CA ASP A 82 18.41 -8.29 5.09
C ASP A 82 17.40 -7.71 6.09
N SER A 83 17.78 -7.73 7.37
CA SER A 83 16.94 -7.23 8.46
C SER A 83 16.60 -5.74 8.37
N VAL A 84 17.41 -4.93 7.67
CA VAL A 84 17.11 -3.50 7.48
C VAL A 84 16.01 -3.33 6.43
N SER A 85 16.03 -4.09 5.32
CA SER A 85 14.91 -4.10 4.38
C SER A 85 13.65 -4.71 4.99
N GLN A 86 13.81 -5.73 5.84
CA GLN A 86 12.70 -6.31 6.58
C GLN A 86 12.00 -5.26 7.46
N ASP A 87 12.77 -4.47 8.22
CA ASP A 87 12.22 -3.41 9.09
C ASP A 87 11.42 -2.37 8.30
N VAL A 88 11.91 -1.97 7.11
CA VAL A 88 11.17 -1.10 6.19
C VAL A 88 9.82 -1.72 5.80
N ALA A 89 9.80 -3.01 5.43
CA ALA A 89 8.57 -3.70 5.06
C ALA A 89 7.59 -3.83 6.25
N ILE A 90 8.09 -4.12 7.46
CA ILE A 90 7.29 -4.17 8.69
C ILE A 90 6.66 -2.81 8.97
N GLY A 91 7.44 -1.72 8.89
CA GLY A 91 6.95 -0.36 9.12
C GLY A 91 5.81 0.03 8.17
N ILE A 92 5.97 -0.27 6.88
CA ILE A 92 4.92 -0.01 5.88
C ILE A 92 3.68 -0.88 6.15
N LEU A 93 3.86 -2.16 6.48
CA LEU A 93 2.75 -3.06 6.81
C LEU A 93 1.95 -2.54 8.02
N GLY A 94 2.62 -2.02 9.04
CA GLY A 94 1.97 -1.43 10.21
C GLY A 94 1.11 -0.19 9.90
N GLU A 95 1.61 0.73 9.06
CA GLU A 95 0.83 1.90 8.65
C GLU A 95 -0.34 1.51 7.72
N LEU A 96 -0.18 0.52 6.85
CA LEU A 96 -1.27 -0.03 6.05
C LEU A 96 -2.35 -0.69 6.91
N ASP A 97 -1.97 -1.42 7.96
CA ASP A 97 -2.91 -2.03 8.92
C ASP A 97 -3.73 -0.96 9.65
N LYS A 98 -3.08 0.14 10.05
CA LYS A 98 -3.72 1.29 10.68
C LYS A 98 -4.70 1.99 9.74
N ASP A 99 -4.29 2.26 8.49
CA ASP A 99 -5.16 2.86 7.47
C ASP A 99 -6.38 1.98 7.20
N ARG A 100 -6.15 0.67 7.06
CA ARG A 100 -7.21 -0.32 6.87
C ARG A 100 -8.20 -0.31 8.04
N TRP A 101 -7.72 -0.33 9.28
CA TRP A 101 -8.57 -0.26 10.47
C TRP A 101 -9.37 1.05 10.52
N PHE A 102 -8.73 2.19 10.29
CA PHE A 102 -9.40 3.50 10.30
C PHE A 102 -10.49 3.59 9.23
N LEU A 103 -10.22 3.11 8.02
CA LEU A 103 -11.21 3.03 6.95
C LEU A 103 -12.36 2.10 7.33
N HIS A 104 -12.07 0.91 7.84
CA HIS A 104 -13.09 -0.06 8.26
C HIS A 104 -14.00 0.49 9.37
N ALA A 105 -13.45 1.27 10.31
CA ALA A 105 -14.22 1.86 11.40
C ALA A 105 -15.37 2.77 10.93
N HIS A 106 -15.29 3.32 9.72
CA HIS A 106 -16.35 4.16 9.13
C HIS A 106 -17.52 3.36 8.56
N ILE A 107 -17.36 2.04 8.38
CA ILE A 107 -18.38 1.14 7.81
C ILE A 107 -18.72 -0.03 8.74
N SER A 108 -18.17 -0.05 9.96
CA SER A 108 -18.32 -1.17 10.90
C SER A 108 -19.45 -0.99 11.92
N VAL A 109 -20.11 0.17 11.93
CA VAL A 109 -21.19 0.52 12.88
C VAL A 109 -22.59 0.46 12.26
N ASP A 110 -22.68 -0.01 11.02
CA ASP A 110 -23.94 -0.34 10.36
C ASP A 110 -24.27 -1.84 10.52
#